data_AF-A0A392VCZ1-F1
#
_entry.id   AF-A0A392VCZ1-F1
#
_cell.length_a   1.000
_cell.length_b   1.000
_cell.length_c   1.000
_cell.angle_alpha   90.00
_cell.angle_beta   90.00
_cell.angle_gamma   90.00
#
_symmetry.space_group_name_H-M   'P 1'
#
loop_
_entity.id
_entity.type
_entity.pdbx_description
1 polymer ?
#
loop_
_entity_poly.entity_id
_entity_poly.type
_entity_poly.pdbx_seq_one_letter_code
_entity_poly.pdbx_strand_id
1 'polypeptide(L)' 'MARDNQPGIEDELRLERFMRHKPTYFTGGYAPDGAIKWIEEVEIIFKAMGCSEVNKTTLGTYVLREEANQ' A
#
# COMPACT_ATOMS: atom_id res chain seq x y z
N MET A 1 6.54 -9.29 30.93
CA MET A 1 5.64 -8.31 30.30
C MET A 1 5.51 -8.68 28.83
N ALA A 2 4.46 -9.42 28.48
CA ALA A 2 4.08 -9.56 27.08
C ALA A 2 3.54 -8.18 26.68
N ARG A 3 4.27 -7.48 25.82
CA ARG A 3 3.70 -6.33 25.14
C ARG A 3 2.67 -6.93 24.20
N ASP A 4 1.40 -6.84 24.59
CA ASP A 4 0.28 -7.02 23.65
C ASP A 4 0.45 -5.95 22.57
N ASN A 5 1.20 -6.29 21.54
CA ASN A 5 1.25 -5.56 20.30
C ASN A 5 -0.07 -5.91 19.62
N GLN A 6 -1.08 -5.07 19.79
CA GLN A 6 -2.35 -5.26 19.12
C GLN A 6 -2.09 -5.17 17.60
N PRO A 7 -2.33 -6.26 16.83
CA PRO A 7 -1.98 -6.30 15.41
C PRO A 7 -2.58 -5.13 14.61
N GLY A 8 -3.77 -4.66 15.02
CA GLY A 8 -4.46 -3.55 14.37
C GLY A 8 -3.76 -2.19 14.48
N ILE A 9 -3.05 -1.91 15.58
CA ILE A 9 -2.34 -0.62 15.73
C ILE A 9 -1.08 -0.59 14.86
N GLU A 10 -0.40 -1.71 14.72
CA GLU A 10 0.77 -1.83 13.84
C GLU A 10 0.38 -1.66 12.37
N ASP A 11 -0.75 -2.23 11.97
CA ASP A 11 -1.29 -2.11 10.62
C ASP A 11 -1.71 -0.67 10.31
N GLU A 12 -2.34 0.03 11.27
CA GLU A 12 -2.73 1.44 11.13
C GLU A 12 -1.49 2.36 11.02
N LEU A 13 -0.49 2.20 11.89
CA LEU A 13 0.76 2.97 11.81
C LEU A 13 1.53 2.70 10.51
N ARG A 14 1.49 1.45 10.02
CA ARG A 14 2.09 1.08 8.74
C ARG A 14 1.34 1.73 7.57
N LEU A 15 0.01 1.76 7.62
CA LEU A 15 -0.80 2.44 6.62
C LEU A 15 -0.55 3.95 6.61
N GLU A 16 -0.51 4.60 7.77
CA GLU A 16 -0.17 6.02 7.88
C GLU A 16 1.20 6.32 7.25
N ARG A 17 2.21 5.50 7.56
CA ARG A 17 3.55 5.66 6.97
C ARG A 17 3.52 5.48 5.45
N PHE A 18 2.74 4.54 4.95
CA PHE A 18 2.57 4.32 3.52
C PHE A 18 1.92 5.53 2.84
N MET A 19 0.84 6.07 3.39
CA MET A 19 0.15 7.26 2.83
C MET A 19 1.01 8.52 2.86
N ARG A 20 1.96 8.65 3.82
CA ARG A 20 2.93 9.76 3.84
C ARG A 20 3.85 9.79 2.61
N HIS A 21 4.05 8.65 1.94
CA HIS A 21 4.79 8.59 0.68
C HIS A 21 3.97 9.00 -0.54
N LYS A 22 2.67 9.33 -0.36
CA LYS A 22 1.74 9.75 -1.42
C LYS A 22 1.75 8.75 -2.59
N PRO A 23 1.39 7.48 -2.33
CA PRO A 23 1.28 6.49 -3.38
C PRO A 23 0.42 7.04 -4.52
N THR A 24 0.84 6.81 -5.75
CA THR A 24 0.06 7.22 -6.92
C THR A 24 -1.24 6.43 -6.96
N TYR A 25 -2.33 7.10 -7.32
CA TYR A 25 -3.63 6.46 -7.52
C TYR A 25 -3.67 5.75 -8.88
N PHE A 26 -4.32 4.59 -8.94
CA PHE A 26 -4.49 3.86 -10.19
C PHE A 26 -5.65 4.46 -10.99
N THR A 27 -5.34 5.11 -12.10
CA THR A 27 -6.35 5.83 -12.92
C THR A 27 -7.29 4.91 -13.74
N GLY A 28 -7.37 3.61 -13.43
CA GLY A 28 -8.44 2.70 -13.89
C GLY A 28 -8.56 2.42 -15.40
N GLY A 29 -7.69 2.99 -16.24
CA GLY A 29 -7.79 2.90 -17.70
C GLY A 29 -7.26 1.58 -18.28
N TYR A 30 -7.74 1.22 -19.48
CA TYR A 30 -7.25 0.09 -20.32
C TYR A 30 -5.83 0.33 -20.90
N ALA A 31 -4.96 1.01 -20.17
CA ALA A 31 -3.59 1.28 -20.57
C ALA A 31 -2.64 0.32 -19.83
N PRO A 32 -2.19 -0.79 -20.46
CA PRO A 32 -1.30 -1.76 -19.81
C PRO A 32 -0.01 -1.11 -19.30
N ASP A 33 0.55 -0.15 -20.06
CA ASP A 33 1.74 0.61 -19.66
C ASP A 33 1.48 1.48 -18.42
N GLY A 34 0.28 2.02 -18.28
CA GLY A 34 -0.13 2.81 -17.12
C GLY A 34 -0.25 1.94 -15.86
N ALA A 35 -0.78 0.73 -16.00
CA ALA A 35 -0.86 -0.24 -14.92
C ALA A 35 0.52 -0.73 -14.47
N ILE A 36 1.41 -1.04 -15.42
CA ILE A 36 2.78 -1.46 -15.11
C ILE A 36 3.51 -0.35 -14.35
N LYS A 37 3.47 0.88 -14.86
CA LYS A 37 4.11 2.02 -14.21
C LYS A 37 3.56 2.28 -12.81
N TRP A 38 2.25 2.17 -12.62
CA TRP A 38 1.64 2.30 -11.30
C TRP A 38 2.13 1.23 -10.32
N ILE A 39 2.21 -0.04 -10.75
CA ILE A 39 2.74 -1.13 -9.92
C ILE A 39 4.19 -0.82 -9.52
N GLU A 40 5.03 -0.42 -10.47
CA GLU A 40 6.45 -0.10 -10.21
C GLU A 40 6.61 1.01 -9.15
N GLU A 41 5.85 2.10 -9.26
CA GLU A 41 5.88 3.20 -8.29
C GLU A 41 5.44 2.76 -6.88
N VAL A 42 4.39 1.94 -6.78
CA VAL A 42 3.91 1.40 -5.50
C VAL A 42 4.92 0.40 -4.90
N GLU A 43 5.57 -0.42 -5.72
CA GLU A 43 6.61 -1.36 -5.27
C GLU A 43 7.84 -0.66 -4.70
N ILE A 44 8.22 0.50 -5.25
CA ILE A 44 9.32 1.33 -4.72
C ILE A 44 9.02 1.75 -3.27
N ILE A 45 7.78 2.15 -2.98
CA ILE A 45 7.36 2.54 -1.63
C ILE A 45 7.43 1.33 -0.69
N PHE A 46 6.93 0.18 -1.11
CA PHE A 46 7.02 -1.05 -0.30
C PHE A 46 8.45 -1.42 0.03
N LYS A 47 9.36 -1.30 -0.94
CA LYS A 47 10.79 -1.55 -0.75
C LYS A 47 11.42 -0.55 0.22
N ALA A 48 11.12 0.74 0.07
CA ALA A 48 11.62 1.80 0.96
C ALA A 48 11.14 1.63 2.41
N MET A 49 9.93 1.08 2.59
CA MET A 49 9.37 0.79 3.92
C MET A 49 9.83 -0.53 4.52
N GLY A 50 10.47 -1.42 3.74
CA GLY A 50 10.83 -2.77 4.19
C GLY A 50 9.59 -3.66 4.43
N CYS A 51 8.55 -3.54 3.59
CA CYS A 51 7.34 -4.35 3.73
C CYS A 51 7.61 -5.82 3.42
N SER A 52 7.13 -6.71 4.29
CA SER A 52 7.00 -8.14 3.97
C SER A 52 5.87 -8.36 2.95
N GLU A 53 5.84 -9.53 2.31
CA GLU A 53 4.80 -9.88 1.33
C GLU A 53 3.38 -9.72 1.88
N VAL A 54 3.15 -10.12 3.13
CA VAL A 54 1.85 -9.94 3.81
C VAL A 54 1.47 -8.46 3.89
N ASN A 55 2.43 -7.59 4.25
CA ASN A 55 2.20 -6.15 4.36
C ASN A 55 1.92 -5.50 2.99
N LYS A 56 2.59 -5.96 1.93
CA LYS A 56 2.34 -5.49 0.56
C LYS A 56 0.91 -5.78 0.14
N THR A 57 0.42 -7.00 0.41
CA THR A 57 -0.96 -7.39 0.08
C THR A 57 -1.99 -6.55 0.83
N THR A 58 -1.81 -6.34 2.15
CA THR A 58 -2.73 -5.53 2.96
C THR A 58 -2.77 -4.08 2.47
N LEU A 59 -1.61 -3.44 2.28
CA LEU A 59 -1.54 -2.06 1.82
C LEU A 59 -2.00 -1.90 0.36
N GLY A 60 -1.62 -2.81 -0.53
CA GLY A 60 -2.04 -2.79 -1.92
C GLY A 60 -3.55 -2.93 -2.08
N THR A 61 -4.18 -3.78 -1.27
CA THR A 61 -5.65 -3.91 -1.24
C THR A 61 -6.33 -2.62 -0.78
N TYR A 62 -5.73 -1.89 0.16
CA TYR A 62 -6.25 -0.61 0.62
C TYR A 62 -6.24 0.44 -0.49
N VAL A 63 -5.10 0.59 -1.19
CA VAL A 63 -5.01 1.52 -2.34
C VAL A 63 -6.08 1.17 -3.37
N LEU A 64 -6.14 -0.09 -3.81
CA LEU A 64 -7.11 -0.56 -4.81
C LEU A 64 -8.57 -0.41 -4.36
N ARG A 65 -8.88 -0.56 -3.07
CA ARG A 65 -10.23 -0.36 -2.52
C ARG A 65 -10.63 1.11 -2.58
N GLU A 66 -9.73 2.01 -2.17
CA GLU A 66 -9.98 3.46 -2.28
C GLU A 66 -10.18 3.87 -3.75
N GLU A 67 -9.47 3.25 -4.71
CA GLU A 67 -9.73 3.45 -6.15
C GLU A 67 -11.13 3.00 -6.58
N ALA A 68 -11.60 1.85 -6.08
CA ALA A 68 -12.88 1.26 -6.48
C ALA A 68 -14.11 1.98 -5.90
N ASN A 69 -13.90 2.86 -4.91
CA ASN A 69 -14.95 3.61 -4.23
C ASN A 69 -15.02 5.09 -4.68
N GLN A 70 -14.20 5.51 -5.66
CA GLN A 70 -14.33 6.79 -6.36
C GLN A 70 -15.28 6.68 -7.56
#